data_AF-A0A3N4LDT6-F1
#
_entry.id   AF-A0A3N4LDT6-F1
#
_cell.length_a   1.000
_cell.length_b   1.000
_cell.length_c   1.000
_cell.angle_alpha   90.00
_cell.angle_beta   90.00
_cell.angle_gamma   90.00
#
_symmetry.space_group_name_H-M   'P 1'
#
loop_
_entity.id
_entity.type
_entity.pdbx_description
1 polymer ?
#
loop_
_entity_poly.entity_id
_entity_poly.type
_entity_poly.pdbx_seq_one_letter_code
_entity_poly.pdbx_strand_id
1 'polypeptide(L)'
;MVSDGDGMRLDGDADSTIKQAADKVGFNDDGIPGKLYTFWWKHIHRGVQNWDCYGPEEAGTSRWDAFCEWAAGQPTMAPRGQLEYQNESIRKHVRILCDDIAKKARTSRQGTWNVVHQARAAYQAANNGGPANIEPPKWPLPATQELGAATTGPSYMPRNPKGKGSVLLQNATTELNAEKTRVTARGPN
;
A
#
# COMPACT_ATOMS: atom_id res chain seq x y z
N MET A 1 35.72 -8.60 -26.52
CA MET A 1 34.64 -7.61 -26.44
C MET A 1 33.34 -8.34 -26.73
N VAL A 2 32.55 -8.61 -25.70
CA VAL A 2 31.17 -9.10 -25.87
C VAL A 2 30.34 -8.20 -24.98
N SER A 3 29.65 -7.26 -25.63
CA SER A 3 28.66 -6.39 -25.01
C SER A 3 27.34 -7.13 -25.02
N ASP A 4 26.95 -7.71 -23.89
CA ASP A 4 25.56 -8.10 -23.66
C ASP A 4 24.99 -7.17 -22.59
N GLY A 5 24.66 -5.96 -23.05
CA GLY A 5 23.79 -5.05 -22.31
C GLY A 5 22.37 -5.58 -22.43
N ASP A 6 21.89 -6.21 -21.35
CA ASP A 6 20.49 -6.57 -21.16
C ASP A 6 19.67 -5.27 -20.97
N GLY A 7 19.47 -4.58 -22.10
CA GLY A 7 18.63 -3.41 -22.19
C GLY A 7 17.18 -3.86 -22.15
N MET A 8 16.56 -3.74 -20.97
CA MET A 8 15.12 -3.64 -20.80
C MET A 8 14.56 -2.63 -21.81
N ARG A 9 14.15 -3.11 -22.99
CA ARG A 9 13.32 -2.36 -23.92
C ARG A 9 11.93 -2.27 -23.30
N LEU A 10 11.75 -1.24 -22.50
CA LEU A 10 10.43 -0.77 -22.08
C LEU A 10 9.91 0.15 -23.17
N ASP A 11 8.70 -0.15 -23.65
CA ASP A 11 7.95 0.64 -24.62
C ASP A 11 7.93 2.12 -24.22
N GLY A 12 8.51 2.99 -25.04
CA GLY A 12 8.72 4.41 -24.72
C GLY A 12 7.43 5.18 -24.37
N ASP A 13 6.28 4.71 -24.85
CA ASP A 13 4.97 5.31 -24.58
C ASP A 13 4.41 4.96 -23.19
N ALA A 14 4.76 3.79 -22.66
CA ALA A 14 4.33 3.41 -21.32
C ALA A 14 5.11 4.23 -20.26
N ASP A 15 6.42 4.37 -20.44
CA ASP A 15 7.27 5.13 -19.51
C ASP A 15 6.89 6.62 -19.48
N SER A 16 6.51 7.19 -20.63
CA SER A 16 6.01 8.57 -20.70
C SER A 16 4.66 8.74 -19.99
N THR A 17 3.76 7.76 -20.12
CA THR A 17 2.46 7.75 -19.42
C THR A 17 2.62 7.67 -17.90
N ILE A 18 3.54 6.83 -17.40
CA ILE A 18 3.82 6.70 -15.96
C ILE A 18 4.44 7.98 -15.40
N LYS A 19 5.40 8.58 -16.12
CA LYS A 19 5.99 9.87 -15.74
C LYS A 19 4.93 10.97 -15.66
N GLN A 20 4.08 11.08 -16.68
CA GLN A 20 2.98 12.04 -16.68
C GLN A 20 2.01 11.78 -15.53
N ALA A 21 1.68 10.52 -15.23
CA ALA A 21 0.81 10.22 -14.09
C ALA A 21 1.45 10.62 -12.75
N ALA A 22 2.75 10.37 -12.57
CA ALA A 22 3.50 10.79 -11.40
C ALA A 22 3.54 12.33 -11.25
N ASP A 23 3.71 13.05 -12.35
CA ASP A 23 3.62 14.52 -12.39
C ASP A 23 2.25 15.01 -11.94
N LYS A 24 1.18 14.43 -12.52
CA LYS A 24 -0.20 14.86 -12.27
C LYS A 24 -0.63 14.65 -10.82
N VAL A 25 -0.14 13.61 -10.16
CA VAL A 25 -0.39 13.38 -8.74
C VAL A 25 0.57 14.12 -7.82
N GLY A 26 1.55 14.85 -8.37
CA GLY A 26 2.41 15.78 -7.62
C GLY A 26 3.69 15.17 -7.05
N PHE A 27 4.15 14.02 -7.54
CA PHE A 27 5.46 13.48 -7.10
C PHE A 27 6.65 14.35 -7.53
N ASN A 28 6.46 15.18 -8.56
CA ASN A 28 7.47 16.07 -9.11
C ASN A 28 7.11 17.55 -8.89
N ASP A 29 6.21 17.85 -7.95
CA ASP A 29 5.92 19.22 -7.52
C ASP A 29 7.12 19.82 -6.75
N ASP A 30 7.24 21.15 -6.79
CA ASP A 30 8.31 21.87 -6.08
C ASP A 30 8.28 21.58 -4.58
N GLY A 31 9.46 21.31 -4.01
CA GLY A 31 9.61 21.00 -2.59
C GLY A 31 9.31 19.53 -2.23
N ILE A 32 8.86 18.71 -3.17
CA ILE A 32 8.69 17.26 -2.95
C ILE A 32 10.02 16.53 -3.16
N PRO A 33 10.49 15.73 -2.18
CA PRO A 33 11.71 14.95 -2.37
C PRO A 33 11.56 13.94 -3.51
N GLY A 34 12.46 13.96 -4.51
CA GLY A 34 12.39 13.04 -5.65
C GLY A 34 12.46 11.55 -5.29
N LYS A 35 12.90 11.20 -4.08
CA LYS A 35 12.87 9.80 -3.57
C LYS A 35 11.49 9.35 -3.09
N LEU A 36 10.53 10.27 -2.90
CA LEU A 36 9.21 9.97 -2.36
C LEU A 36 8.45 8.98 -3.24
N TYR A 37 8.51 9.16 -4.56
CA TYR A 37 7.90 8.22 -5.52
C TYR A 37 8.45 6.79 -5.34
N THR A 38 9.77 6.64 -5.19
CA THR A 38 10.40 5.34 -4.96
C THR A 38 9.95 4.69 -3.65
N PHE A 39 9.76 5.48 -2.59
CA PHE A 39 9.24 4.97 -1.33
C PHE A 39 7.79 4.51 -1.46
N TRP A 40 6.95 5.32 -2.11
CA TRP A 40 5.57 4.97 -2.40
C TRP A 40 5.49 3.70 -3.23
N TRP A 41 6.22 3.65 -4.36
CA TRP A 41 6.29 2.49 -5.24
C TRP A 41 6.63 1.20 -4.49
N LYS A 42 7.66 1.22 -3.62
CA LYS A 42 8.05 0.04 -2.83
C LYS A 42 6.96 -0.37 -1.85
N HIS A 43 6.30 0.59 -1.21
CA HIS A 43 5.20 0.32 -0.30
C HIS A 43 4.03 -0.35 -1.04
N ILE A 44 3.60 0.24 -2.16
CA ILE A 44 2.48 -0.28 -2.94
C ILE A 44 2.83 -1.65 -3.54
N HIS A 45 4.05 -1.85 -4.04
CA HIS A 45 4.51 -3.14 -4.55
C HIS A 45 4.41 -4.24 -3.48
N ARG A 46 4.81 -3.93 -2.24
CA ARG A 46 4.65 -4.85 -1.11
C ARG A 46 3.17 -5.06 -0.76
N GLY A 47 2.34 -4.02 -0.86
CA GLY A 47 0.89 -4.10 -0.70
C GLY A 47 0.25 -5.08 -1.69
N VAL A 48 0.59 -4.96 -2.98
CA VAL A 48 0.13 -5.87 -4.05
C VAL A 48 0.45 -7.32 -3.70
N GLN A 49 1.69 -7.59 -3.27
CA GLN A 49 2.14 -8.95 -2.92
C GLN A 49 1.43 -9.48 -1.67
N ASN A 50 1.35 -8.68 -0.60
CA ASN A 50 0.77 -9.11 0.67
C ASN A 50 -0.74 -9.36 0.55
N TRP A 51 -1.43 -8.60 -0.29
CA TRP A 51 -2.88 -8.67 -0.46
C TRP A 51 -3.29 -9.52 -1.66
N ASP A 52 -2.34 -10.15 -2.36
CA ASP A 52 -2.55 -10.88 -3.62
C ASP A 52 -3.45 -10.10 -4.60
N CYS A 53 -3.14 -8.81 -4.76
CA CYS A 53 -3.98 -7.84 -5.45
C CYS A 53 -3.30 -7.38 -6.74
N TYR A 54 -3.22 -8.28 -7.73
CA TYR A 54 -2.46 -8.07 -8.96
C TYR A 54 -3.32 -7.46 -10.07
N GLY A 55 -3.87 -6.27 -9.82
CA GLY A 55 -4.68 -5.53 -10.79
C GLY A 55 -6.15 -5.96 -10.85
N PRO A 56 -6.97 -5.26 -11.66
CA PRO A 56 -8.43 -5.43 -11.66
C PRO A 56 -8.87 -6.77 -12.25
N GLU A 57 -8.08 -7.37 -13.14
CA GLU A 57 -8.37 -8.66 -13.76
C GLU A 57 -8.28 -9.83 -12.77
N GLU A 58 -7.34 -9.79 -11.82
CA GLU A 58 -7.14 -10.84 -10.82
C GLU A 58 -7.92 -10.55 -9.54
N ALA A 59 -7.91 -9.31 -9.07
CA ALA A 59 -8.54 -8.93 -7.81
C ALA A 59 -10.04 -8.62 -7.94
N GLY A 60 -10.51 -8.37 -9.17
CA GLY A 60 -11.82 -7.76 -9.43
C GLY A 60 -11.81 -6.24 -9.23
N THR A 61 -12.64 -5.53 -9.98
CA THR A 61 -12.67 -4.06 -10.01
C THR A 61 -12.87 -3.43 -8.63
N SER A 62 -13.82 -3.92 -7.83
CA SER A 62 -14.10 -3.32 -6.52
C SER A 62 -12.94 -3.45 -5.52
N ARG A 63 -12.26 -4.59 -5.50
CA ARG A 63 -11.10 -4.80 -4.63
C ARG A 63 -9.90 -3.99 -5.11
N TRP A 64 -9.74 -3.87 -6.43
CA TRP A 64 -8.69 -3.06 -7.03
C TRP A 64 -8.88 -1.56 -6.77
N ASP A 65 -10.12 -1.06 -6.85
CA ASP A 65 -10.45 0.33 -6.54
C ASP A 65 -10.16 0.62 -5.06
N ALA A 66 -10.58 -0.26 -4.15
CA ALA A 66 -10.26 -0.15 -2.72
C ALA A 66 -8.74 -0.18 -2.45
N PHE A 67 -7.99 -0.97 -3.21
CA PHE A 67 -6.53 -0.98 -3.14
C PHE A 67 -5.93 0.35 -3.61
N CYS A 68 -6.42 0.92 -4.70
CA CYS A 68 -5.96 2.21 -5.22
C CYS A 68 -6.27 3.35 -4.23
N GLU A 69 -7.41 3.30 -3.54
CA GLU A 69 -7.76 4.24 -2.46
C GLU A 69 -6.80 4.10 -1.28
N TRP A 70 -6.54 2.87 -0.83
CA TRP A 70 -5.53 2.60 0.20
C TRP A 70 -4.14 3.10 -0.22
N ALA A 71 -3.76 2.94 -1.49
CA ALA A 71 -2.48 3.39 -2.02
C ALA A 71 -2.34 4.92 -2.00
N ALA A 72 -3.41 5.65 -2.35
CA ALA A 72 -3.45 7.11 -2.26
C ALA A 72 -3.40 7.63 -0.81
N GLY A 73 -3.94 6.85 0.14
CA GLY A 73 -3.91 7.18 1.57
C GLY A 73 -2.56 6.96 2.25
N GLN A 74 -1.55 6.42 1.57
CA GLN A 74 -0.25 6.16 2.17
C GLN A 74 0.49 7.46 2.50
N PRO A 75 1.22 7.54 3.62
CA PRO A 75 2.02 8.72 3.97
C PRO A 75 3.18 8.99 3.01
N THR A 76 3.53 8.00 2.19
CA THR A 76 4.51 8.14 1.11
C THR A 76 3.91 8.70 -0.18
N MET A 77 2.60 8.88 -0.26
CA MET A 77 1.93 9.48 -1.43
C MET A 77 2.30 10.96 -1.55
N ALA A 78 2.37 11.46 -2.77
CA ALA A 78 2.51 12.90 -3.00
C ALA A 78 1.32 13.67 -2.39
N PRO A 79 1.54 14.84 -1.75
CA PRO A 79 0.47 15.59 -1.10
C PRO A 79 -0.72 15.90 -2.01
N ARG A 80 -0.48 16.31 -3.26
CA ARG A 80 -1.55 16.56 -4.24
C ARG A 80 -2.38 15.30 -4.46
N GLY A 81 -1.73 14.18 -4.77
CA GLY A 81 -2.41 12.91 -5.00
C GLY A 81 -3.20 12.38 -3.80
N GLN A 82 -2.78 12.71 -2.58
CA GLN A 82 -3.49 12.35 -1.35
C GLN A 82 -4.67 13.29 -1.05
N LEU A 83 -4.43 14.60 -1.08
CA LEU A 83 -5.44 15.63 -0.73
C LEU A 83 -6.54 15.74 -1.78
N GLU A 84 -6.18 15.58 -3.05
CA GLU A 84 -7.11 15.69 -4.18
C GLU A 84 -7.57 14.33 -4.68
N TYR A 85 -7.40 13.25 -3.91
CA TYR A 85 -7.80 11.91 -4.36
C TYR A 85 -9.30 11.82 -4.70
N GLN A 86 -10.16 12.68 -4.18
CA GLN A 86 -11.57 12.69 -4.58
C GLN A 86 -11.80 13.21 -6.01
N ASN A 87 -10.82 13.93 -6.59
CA ASN A 87 -10.86 14.37 -7.98
C ASN A 87 -10.68 13.16 -8.91
N GLU A 88 -11.63 12.93 -9.81
CA GLU A 88 -11.61 11.81 -10.75
C GLU A 88 -10.34 11.77 -11.61
N SER A 89 -9.82 12.93 -12.02
CA SER A 89 -8.56 13.02 -12.76
C SER A 89 -7.39 12.49 -11.92
N ILE A 90 -7.31 12.85 -10.64
CA ILE A 90 -6.26 12.38 -9.75
C ILE A 90 -6.41 10.87 -9.49
N ARG A 91 -7.62 10.37 -9.24
CA ARG A 91 -7.88 8.92 -9.12
C ARG A 91 -7.39 8.15 -10.31
N LYS A 92 -7.66 8.65 -11.52
CA LYS A 92 -7.21 8.02 -12.77
C LYS A 92 -5.69 7.91 -12.83
N HIS A 93 -4.96 8.96 -12.49
CA HIS A 93 -3.50 8.93 -12.50
C HIS A 93 -2.92 8.03 -11.40
N VAL A 94 -3.49 8.03 -10.19
CA VAL A 94 -3.11 7.06 -9.14
C VAL A 94 -3.33 5.62 -9.59
N ARG A 95 -4.47 5.35 -10.24
CA ARG A 95 -4.79 4.02 -10.78
C ARG A 95 -3.76 3.58 -11.84
N ILE A 96 -3.39 4.45 -12.76
CA ILE A 96 -2.33 4.18 -13.75
C ILE A 96 -1.02 3.76 -13.07
N LEU A 97 -0.62 4.46 -12.01
CA LEU A 97 0.57 4.11 -11.24
C LEU A 97 0.43 2.76 -10.53
N CYS A 98 -0.73 2.47 -9.93
CA CYS A 98 -1.00 1.18 -9.30
C CYS A 98 -1.00 0.04 -10.32
N ASP A 99 -1.56 0.25 -11.51
CA ASP A 99 -1.62 -0.75 -12.59
C ASP A 99 -0.21 -1.10 -13.07
N ASP A 100 0.68 -0.13 -13.24
CA ASP A 100 2.11 -0.37 -13.56
C ASP A 100 2.81 -1.18 -12.48
N ILE A 101 2.58 -0.83 -11.21
CA ILE A 101 3.16 -1.55 -10.07
C ILE A 101 2.66 -2.99 -10.03
N ALA A 102 1.36 -3.22 -10.21
CA ALA A 102 0.79 -4.56 -10.26
C ALA A 102 1.33 -5.37 -11.44
N LYS A 103 1.47 -4.76 -12.61
CA LYS A 103 2.09 -5.40 -13.79
C LYS A 103 3.51 -5.84 -13.47
N LYS A 104 4.35 -4.98 -12.89
CA LYS A 104 5.72 -5.30 -12.48
C LYS A 104 5.78 -6.39 -11.41
N ALA A 105 4.90 -6.32 -10.42
CA ALA A 105 4.79 -7.32 -9.37
C ALA A 105 4.38 -8.69 -9.93
N ARG A 106 3.47 -8.73 -10.91
CA ARG A 106 3.05 -9.95 -11.61
C ARG A 106 4.20 -10.57 -12.39
N THR A 107 4.94 -9.77 -13.15
CA THR A 107 6.14 -10.24 -13.88
C THR A 107 7.18 -10.80 -12.91
N SER A 108 7.41 -10.14 -11.77
CA SER A 108 8.28 -10.65 -10.72
C SER A 108 7.80 -11.98 -10.15
N ARG A 109 6.51 -12.10 -9.81
CA ARG A 109 5.88 -13.35 -9.33
C ARG A 109 6.08 -14.49 -10.33
N GLN A 110 5.85 -14.22 -11.61
CA GLN A 110 6.01 -15.22 -12.68
C GLN A 110 7.47 -15.65 -12.84
N GLY A 111 8.42 -14.71 -12.77
CA GLY A 111 9.84 -15.01 -12.80
C GLY A 111 10.27 -15.94 -11.66
N THR A 112 9.86 -15.62 -10.42
CA THR A 112 10.12 -16.48 -9.26
C THR A 112 9.50 -17.86 -9.42
N TRP A 113 8.25 -17.94 -9.90
CA TRP A 113 7.59 -19.22 -10.17
C TRP A 113 8.37 -20.07 -11.17
N ASN A 114 8.81 -19.50 -12.29
CA ASN A 114 9.59 -20.20 -13.30
C ASN A 114 10.90 -20.77 -12.72
N VAL A 115 11.63 -19.97 -11.92
CA VAL A 115 12.87 -20.40 -11.27
C VAL A 115 12.62 -21.55 -10.30
N VAL A 116 11.56 -21.46 -9.47
CA VAL A 116 11.20 -22.53 -8.53
C VAL A 116 10.84 -23.82 -9.26
N HIS A 117 10.10 -23.72 -10.37
CA HIS A 117 9.75 -24.89 -11.18
C HIS A 117 10.96 -25.53 -11.85
N GLN A 118 11.86 -24.72 -12.40
CA GLN A 118 13.12 -25.22 -12.97
C GLN A 118 13.99 -25.91 -11.93
N ALA A 119 14.12 -25.34 -10.74
CA ALA A 119 14.87 -25.96 -9.64
C ALA A 119 14.26 -27.31 -9.22
N ARG A 120 12.92 -27.38 -9.13
CA ARG A 120 12.20 -28.63 -8.81
C ARG A 120 12.40 -29.69 -9.90
N ALA A 121 12.31 -29.32 -11.18
CA ALA A 121 12.53 -30.24 -12.29
C ALA A 121 13.98 -30.76 -12.33
N ALA A 122 14.98 -29.88 -12.11
CA ALA A 122 16.38 -30.26 -12.05
C ALA A 122 16.66 -31.24 -10.90
N TYR A 123 16.09 -30.98 -9.73
CA TYR A 123 16.18 -31.89 -8.59
C TYR A 123 15.56 -33.27 -8.91
N GLN A 124 14.38 -33.31 -9.53
CA GLN A 124 13.73 -34.58 -9.91
C GLN A 124 14.54 -35.37 -10.95
N ALA A 125 15.12 -34.68 -11.95
CA ALA A 125 15.97 -35.30 -12.96
C ALA A 125 17.26 -35.87 -12.36
N ALA A 126 17.88 -35.17 -11.40
CA ALA A 126 19.09 -35.63 -10.72
C ALA A 126 18.86 -36.82 -9.77
N ASN A 127 17.64 -36.99 -9.26
CA ASN A 127 17.29 -38.04 -8.30
C ASN A 127 16.49 -39.20 -8.92
N ASN A 128 16.65 -39.45 -10.22
CA ASN A 128 16.14 -40.63 -10.94
C ASN A 128 14.63 -40.93 -10.81
N GLY A 129 13.76 -39.92 -10.87
CA GLY A 129 12.33 -40.11 -11.19
C GLY A 129 11.48 -41.00 -10.26
N GLY A 130 12.03 -41.52 -9.16
CA GLY A 130 11.24 -42.15 -8.11
C GLY A 130 10.39 -41.08 -7.42
N PRO A 131 9.18 -41.39 -6.94
CA PRO A 131 8.40 -40.42 -6.19
C PRO A 131 9.22 -40.08 -4.95
N ALA A 132 9.91 -38.94 -5.00
CA ALA A 132 10.29 -38.25 -3.80
C ALA A 132 8.96 -37.89 -3.15
N ASN A 133 8.44 -38.80 -2.32
CA ASN A 133 7.52 -38.52 -1.23
C ASN A 133 8.27 -37.65 -0.20
N ILE A 134 8.92 -36.60 -0.68
CA ILE A 134 9.15 -35.41 0.10
C ILE A 134 7.80 -34.74 -0.03
N GLU A 135 6.88 -35.20 0.80
CA GLU A 135 5.77 -34.37 1.23
C GLU A 135 6.42 -32.99 1.46
N PRO A 136 6.03 -31.95 0.69
CA PRO A 136 6.53 -30.62 0.96
C PRO A 136 6.42 -30.45 2.46
N PRO A 137 7.46 -29.98 3.19
CA PRO A 137 7.30 -29.70 4.60
C PRO A 137 5.98 -28.99 4.72
N LYS A 138 5.03 -29.61 5.43
CA LYS A 138 3.72 -29.05 5.64
C LYS A 138 3.99 -27.85 6.52
N TRP A 139 4.44 -26.78 5.87
CA TRP A 139 4.54 -25.48 6.46
C TRP A 139 3.15 -25.30 7.01
N PRO A 140 2.98 -25.13 8.33
CA PRO A 140 1.74 -24.59 8.81
C PRO A 140 1.68 -23.21 8.16
N LEU A 141 1.06 -23.14 6.97
CA LEU A 141 0.33 -21.96 6.61
C LEU A 141 -0.62 -21.82 7.79
N PRO A 142 -0.48 -20.75 8.61
CA PRO A 142 -1.47 -20.50 9.64
C PRO A 142 -2.82 -20.60 8.94
N ALA A 143 -3.70 -21.47 9.46
CA ALA A 143 -5.03 -21.62 8.92
C ALA A 143 -5.59 -20.21 8.70
N THR A 144 -6.37 -19.99 7.65
CA THR A 144 -7.02 -18.70 7.39
C THR A 144 -7.83 -18.17 8.60
N GLN A 145 -8.07 -18.99 9.63
CA GLN A 145 -8.59 -18.61 10.94
C GLN A 145 -7.61 -17.81 11.83
N GLU A 146 -6.28 -17.89 11.65
CA GLU A 146 -5.30 -17.09 12.39
C GLU A 146 -4.99 -15.73 11.73
N LEU A 147 -5.34 -15.54 10.45
CA LEU A 147 -5.41 -14.20 9.84
C LEU A 147 -6.64 -13.38 10.32
N GLY A 148 -7.57 -14.05 11.02
CA GLY A 148 -8.70 -13.43 11.72
C GLY A 148 -8.48 -13.22 13.22
N ALA A 149 -7.34 -13.64 13.78
CA ALA A 149 -7.00 -13.33 15.16
C ALA A 149 -6.40 -11.92 15.19
N ALA A 150 -7.22 -10.95 15.59
CA ALA A 150 -6.74 -9.64 15.99
C ALA A 150 -5.68 -9.83 17.08
N THR A 151 -4.41 -9.77 16.69
CA THR A 151 -3.33 -9.63 17.68
C THR A 151 -3.67 -8.39 18.48
N THR A 152 -3.86 -8.61 19.78
CA THR A 152 -4.15 -7.56 20.74
C THR A 152 -2.85 -6.79 20.98
N GLY A 153 -2.40 -6.09 19.94
CA GLY A 153 -1.41 -5.03 20.02
C GLY A 153 -2.15 -3.70 20.26
N PRO A 154 -1.54 -2.73 20.96
CA PRO A 154 -2.20 -1.48 21.31
C PRO A 154 -2.66 -0.77 20.03
N SER A 155 -3.98 -0.59 19.93
CA SER A 155 -4.63 0.13 18.85
C SER A 155 -4.15 1.58 18.85
N TYR A 156 -3.47 2.03 17.79
CA TYR A 156 -3.08 3.43 17.62
C TYR A 156 -4.25 4.33 17.15
N MET A 157 -5.49 3.86 17.29
CA MET A 157 -6.70 4.61 16.97
C MET A 157 -7.50 4.85 18.25
N PRO A 158 -7.66 6.11 18.71
CA PRO A 158 -8.55 6.42 19.81
C PRO A 158 -9.99 6.09 19.41
N ARG A 159 -10.51 4.97 19.90
CA ARG A 159 -11.95 4.66 19.85
C ARG A 159 -12.66 5.55 20.87
N ASN A 160 -13.50 6.47 20.41
CA ASN A 160 -14.51 7.09 21.26
C ASN A 160 -15.59 6.05 21.62
N PRO A 161 -15.82 5.74 22.91
CA PRO A 161 -16.98 4.99 23.31
C PRO A 161 -18.16 5.94 23.54
N LYS A 162 -19.21 5.80 22.72
CA LYS A 162 -20.54 6.29 23.09
C LYS A 162 -21.00 5.56 24.35
N GLY A 163 -21.23 6.33 25.41
CA GLY A 163 -22.25 6.07 26.42
C GLY A 163 -21.87 5.13 27.56
N LYS A 164 -21.33 5.70 28.64
CA LYS A 164 -21.85 5.58 30.02
C LYS A 164 -21.05 6.54 30.92
N GLY A 165 -21.79 7.39 31.61
CA GLY A 165 -21.28 8.55 32.33
C GLY A 165 -20.27 8.19 33.42
N SER A 166 -19.16 8.91 33.44
CA SER A 166 -18.31 9.05 34.62
C SER A 166 -18.41 10.50 35.10
N VAL A 167 -18.87 10.64 36.33
CA VAL A 167 -19.15 11.88 37.08
C VAL A 167 -17.89 12.75 37.29
N LEU A 168 -16.71 12.31 36.83
CA LEU A 168 -15.43 13.03 36.98
C LEU A 168 -15.12 14.06 35.88
N LEU A 169 -15.88 14.10 34.78
CA LEU A 169 -15.65 15.03 33.64
C LEU A 169 -16.50 16.32 33.68
N GLN A 170 -17.45 16.44 34.61
CA GLN A 170 -18.28 17.64 34.73
C GLN A 170 -17.58 18.78 35.48
N ASN A 171 -16.65 18.49 36.40
CA ASN A 171 -15.98 19.55 37.16
C ASN A 171 -14.94 20.33 36.33
N ALA A 172 -14.29 19.68 35.35
CA ALA A 172 -13.31 20.34 34.49
C ALA A 172 -13.95 21.23 33.40
N THR A 173 -15.23 21.02 33.09
CA THR A 173 -15.95 21.83 32.09
C THR A 173 -16.56 23.09 32.71
N THR A 174 -16.85 23.07 34.02
CA THR A 174 -17.37 24.25 34.74
C THR A 174 -16.25 25.27 35.03
N GLU A 175 -15.01 24.85 35.29
CA GLU A 175 -13.90 25.77 35.52
C GLU A 175 -13.41 26.48 34.23
N LEU A 176 -13.44 25.79 33.08
CA LEU A 176 -12.97 26.38 31.81
C LEU A 176 -13.93 27.46 31.26
N ASN A 177 -15.24 27.33 31.51
CA ASN A 177 -16.23 28.35 31.15
C ASN A 177 -16.23 29.54 32.12
N ALA A 178 -15.84 29.35 33.39
CA ALA A 178 -15.68 30.47 34.34
C ALA A 178 -14.48 31.37 33.96
N GLU A 179 -13.38 30.79 33.48
CA GLU A 179 -12.20 31.55 33.07
C GLU A 179 -12.44 32.33 31.77
N LYS A 180 -13.16 31.74 30.80
CA LYS A 180 -13.53 32.42 29.55
C LYS A 180 -14.45 33.64 29.76
N THR A 181 -15.26 33.62 30.82
CA THR A 181 -16.16 34.74 31.14
C THR A 181 -15.43 35.90 31.85
N ARG A 182 -14.30 35.65 32.52
CA ARG A 182 -13.45 36.70 33.12
C ARG A 182 -12.60 37.45 32.09
N VAL A 183 -12.13 36.76 31.06
CA VAL A 183 -11.30 37.36 30.00
C VAL A 183 -12.13 38.28 29.09
N THR A 184 -13.43 38.03 28.90
CA THR A 184 -14.31 38.93 28.11
C THR A 184 -14.74 40.19 28.87
N ALA A 185 -14.51 40.26 30.19
CA ALA A 185 -14.87 41.42 31.02
C ALA A 185 -13.74 42.47 31.18
N ARG A 186 -12.52 42.17 30.71
CA ARG A 186 -11.41 43.15 30.66
C ARG A 186 -11.18 43.56 29.21
N GLY A 187 -11.91 44.60 28.80
CA GLY A 187 -11.71 45.25 27.50
C GLY A 187 -10.30 45.83 27.34
N PRO A 188 -9.93 46.19 26.09
CA PRO A 188 -8.61 46.71 25.78
C PRO A 188 -8.45 48.12 26.37
N ASN A 189 -7.37 48.34 27.13
CA ASN A 189 -6.81 49.68 27.37
C ASN A 189 -5.61 49.86 26.44
#